data_AF-A0A8S3HLQ4-F1
#
_entry.id   AF-A0A8S3HLQ4-F1
#
_cell.length_a   1.000
_cell.length_b   1.000
_cell.length_c   1.000
_cell.angle_alpha   90.00
_cell.angle_beta   90.00
_cell.angle_gamma   90.00
#
_symmetry.space_group_name_H-M   'P 1'
#
loop_
_entity.id
_entity.type
_entity.pdbx_description
1 polymer ?
#
loop_
_entity_poly.entity_id
_entity_poly.type
_entity_poly.pdbx_seq_one_letter_code
_entity_poly.pdbx_strand_id
1 'polypeptide(L)'
;MYKGLFRNFGLAFVDNFIEQVYILVREQTREKYEGSHRAAAEIVAGMIRGSKYWTLAMLEELWQKLTPLLTEVTNNLNNETYSHWGSCFRYCLNDTDPRRMFQPINFISTLINCDTVGNTFNEASRWYLVQSLRVLQWRIPSIWYLIYEQAKELLDHPSKLMRERIATLLSISFAFDRTFFNGASVRHPNIHHFVNMMREKLHQAIEIYERKPL
;
A
#
# COMPACT_ATOMS: atom_id res chain seq x y z
N MET A 1 0.69 -12.73 18.87
CA MET A 1 1.01 -12.32 20.26
C MET A 1 0.72 -10.83 20.51
N TYR A 2 1.43 -9.91 19.84
CA TYR A 2 1.36 -8.45 20.10
C TYR A 2 -0.04 -7.81 20.02
N LYS A 3 -0.90 -8.26 19.10
CA LYS A 3 -2.30 -7.78 19.02
C LYS A 3 -3.03 -7.87 20.36
N GLY A 4 -2.85 -8.96 21.11
CA GLY A 4 -3.53 -9.16 22.39
C GLY A 4 -3.03 -8.21 23.47
N LEU A 5 -1.73 -7.91 23.46
CA LEU A 5 -1.10 -6.97 24.38
C LEU A 5 -1.70 -5.57 24.24
N PHE A 6 -1.65 -4.98 23.05
CA PHE A 6 -2.19 -3.63 22.82
C PHE A 6 -3.71 -3.57 22.95
N ARG A 7 -4.43 -4.66 22.61
CA ARG A 7 -5.88 -4.72 22.84
C ARG A 7 -6.24 -4.62 24.33
N ASN A 8 -5.47 -5.27 25.20
CA ASN A 8 -5.80 -5.39 26.62
C ASN A 8 -5.21 -4.24 27.48
N PHE A 9 -4.03 -3.74 27.12
CA PHE A 9 -3.29 -2.76 27.92
C PHE A 9 -3.25 -1.35 27.33
N GLY A 10 -3.85 -1.14 26.15
CA GLY A 10 -3.95 0.18 25.54
C GLY A 10 -2.58 0.80 25.27
N LEU A 11 -2.41 2.06 25.68
CA LEU A 11 -1.20 2.86 25.51
C LEU A 11 -0.05 2.49 26.45
N ALA A 12 -0.30 1.70 27.51
CA ALA A 12 0.63 1.53 28.62
C ALA A 12 2.05 1.08 28.21
N PHE A 13 2.16 0.32 27.12
CA PHE A 13 3.44 -0.18 26.60
C PHE A 13 3.84 0.42 25.25
N VAL A 14 3.06 1.34 24.69
CA VAL A 14 3.31 1.87 23.34
C VAL A 14 4.69 2.51 23.27
N ASP A 15 5.06 3.35 24.24
CA ASP A 15 6.34 4.05 24.23
C ASP A 15 7.52 3.10 24.30
N ASN A 16 7.47 2.13 25.22
CA ASN A 16 8.51 1.12 25.34
C ASN A 16 8.69 0.35 24.02
N PHE A 17 7.60 -0.07 23.38
CA PHE A 17 7.71 -0.80 22.12
C PHE A 17 8.09 0.09 20.94
N ILE A 18 7.69 1.36 20.89
CA ILE A 18 8.09 2.28 19.82
C ILE A 18 9.61 2.45 19.82
N GLU A 19 10.23 2.64 20.98
CA GLU A 19 11.69 2.70 21.11
C GLU A 19 12.36 1.42 20.59
N GLN A 20 11.84 0.25 20.97
CA GLN A 20 12.38 -1.03 20.50
C GLN A 20 12.21 -1.21 18.98
N VAL A 21 11.09 -0.78 18.40
CA VAL A 21 10.87 -0.84 16.95
C VAL A 21 11.86 0.05 16.22
N TYR A 22 12.18 1.25 16.74
CA TYR A 22 13.23 2.08 16.16
C TYR A 22 14.60 1.40 16.16
N ILE A 23 14.97 0.75 17.27
CA ILE A 23 16.22 -0.02 17.36
C ILE A 23 16.25 -1.12 16.30
N LEU A 24 15.15 -1.87 16.16
CA LEU A 24 15.05 -2.98 15.20
C LEU A 24 15.08 -2.50 13.74
N VAL A 25 14.43 -1.39 13.41
CA VAL A 25 14.40 -0.82 12.05
C VAL A 25 15.77 -0.24 11.65
N ARG A 26 16.55 0.22 12.63
CA ARG A 26 17.86 0.83 12.39
C ARG A 26 19.02 -0.15 12.51
N GLU A 27 18.78 -1.39 12.90
CA GLU A 27 19.81 -2.45 12.86
C GLU A 27 20.39 -2.55 11.45
N GLN A 28 21.71 -2.55 11.32
CA GLN A 28 22.44 -2.61 10.04
C GLN A 28 23.33 -3.86 9.94
N THR A 29 23.41 -4.67 10.99
CA THR A 29 24.18 -5.91 10.99
C THR A 29 23.57 -6.89 10.01
N ARG A 30 24.32 -7.27 8.97
CA ARG A 30 23.85 -8.13 7.86
C ARG A 30 23.09 -9.38 8.31
N GLU A 31 23.56 -10.07 9.35
CA GLU A 31 22.94 -11.30 9.86
C GLU A 31 21.59 -11.07 10.56
N LYS A 32 21.39 -9.88 11.12
CA LYS A 32 20.20 -9.52 11.91
C LYS A 32 19.24 -8.61 11.16
N TYR A 33 19.68 -7.98 10.08
CA TYR A 33 18.97 -6.93 9.34
C TYR A 33 17.54 -7.38 8.96
N GLU A 34 17.42 -8.45 8.17
CA GLU A 34 16.12 -8.97 7.73
C GLU A 34 15.24 -9.40 8.92
N GLY A 35 15.81 -10.14 9.87
CA GLY A 35 15.11 -10.63 11.06
C GLY A 35 14.58 -9.51 11.94
N SER A 36 15.33 -8.41 12.05
CA SER A 36 14.96 -7.24 12.86
C SER A 36 13.81 -6.47 12.22
N HIS A 37 13.84 -6.27 10.90
CA HIS A 37 12.70 -5.69 10.18
C HIS A 37 11.45 -6.57 10.25
N ARG A 38 11.59 -7.90 10.17
CA ARG A 38 10.44 -8.82 10.34
C ARG A 38 9.84 -8.69 11.74
N ALA A 39 10.66 -8.70 12.78
CA ALA A 39 10.21 -8.53 14.17
C ALA A 39 9.54 -7.16 14.39
N ALA A 40 10.15 -6.08 13.89
CA ALA A 40 9.58 -4.73 13.92
C ALA A 40 8.20 -4.69 13.25
N ALA A 41 8.09 -5.27 12.06
CA ALA A 41 6.85 -5.33 11.30
C ALA A 41 5.75 -6.09 12.05
N GLU A 42 6.07 -7.18 12.75
CA GLU A 42 5.11 -7.94 13.58
C GLU A 42 4.62 -7.15 14.80
N ILE A 43 5.51 -6.41 15.47
CA ILE A 43 5.17 -5.55 16.61
C ILE A 43 4.22 -4.44 16.16
N VAL A 44 4.58 -3.72 15.08
CA VAL A 44 3.75 -2.66 14.49
C VAL A 44 2.39 -3.19 14.06
N ALA A 45 2.36 -4.37 13.43
CA ALA A 45 1.10 -5.01 13.06
C ALA A 45 0.23 -5.34 14.28
N GLY A 46 0.86 -5.72 15.39
CA GLY A 46 0.23 -5.91 16.68
C GLY A 46 -0.40 -4.63 17.23
N MET A 47 0.34 -3.51 17.21
CA MET A 47 -0.17 -2.19 17.64
C MET A 47 -1.40 -1.78 16.83
N ILE A 48 -1.28 -1.79 15.50
CA ILE A 48 -2.35 -1.34 14.59
C ILE A 48 -3.61 -2.21 14.74
N ARG A 49 -3.47 -3.53 14.85
CA ARG A 49 -4.65 -4.40 15.03
C ARG A 49 -5.19 -4.40 16.45
N GLY A 50 -4.33 -4.16 17.44
CA GLY A 50 -4.71 -4.06 18.85
C GLY A 50 -5.55 -2.81 19.12
N SER A 51 -5.30 -1.73 18.37
CA SER A 51 -5.99 -0.45 18.51
C SER A 51 -7.35 -0.35 17.82
N LYS A 52 -7.87 -1.44 17.22
CA LYS A 52 -9.17 -1.48 16.51
C LYS A 52 -10.37 -0.94 17.33
N TYR A 53 -10.32 -1.07 18.65
CA TYR A 53 -11.40 -0.66 19.57
C TYR A 53 -10.99 0.48 20.50
N TRP A 54 -9.86 1.13 20.25
CA TRP A 54 -9.42 2.27 21.05
C TRP A 54 -10.27 3.52 20.76
N THR A 55 -10.23 4.48 21.69
CA THR A 55 -10.83 5.80 21.47
C THR A 55 -10.03 6.55 20.40
N LEU A 56 -10.66 7.57 19.81
CA LEU A 56 -10.00 8.40 18.79
C LEU A 56 -8.71 9.04 19.32
N ALA A 57 -8.73 9.58 20.55
CA ALA A 57 -7.56 10.19 21.17
C ALA A 57 -6.37 9.22 21.32
N MET A 58 -6.63 7.99 21.77
CA MET A 58 -5.59 6.96 21.87
C MET A 58 -5.06 6.54 20.49
N LEU A 59 -5.95 6.50 19.49
CA LEU A 59 -5.57 6.18 18.11
C LEU A 59 -4.69 7.31 17.53
N GLU A 60 -5.05 8.57 17.74
CA GLU A 60 -4.27 9.73 17.32
C GLU A 60 -2.88 9.73 17.97
N GLU A 61 -2.79 9.47 19.28
CA GLU A 61 -1.51 9.36 19.98
C GLU A 61 -0.62 8.24 19.40
N LEU A 62 -1.21 7.07 19.12
CA LEU A 62 -0.47 5.97 18.49
C LEU A 62 0.04 6.37 17.09
N TRP A 63 -0.81 7.00 16.27
CA TRP A 63 -0.46 7.34 14.90
C TRP A 63 0.49 8.54 14.79
N GLN A 64 0.50 9.45 15.77
CA GLN A 64 1.53 10.48 15.89
C GLN A 64 2.93 9.85 16.06
N LYS A 65 3.02 8.72 16.77
CA LYS A 65 4.29 7.98 16.97
C LYS A 65 4.61 7.04 15.80
N LEU A 66 3.61 6.35 15.24
CA LEU A 66 3.82 5.40 14.14
C LEU A 66 4.10 6.08 12.79
N THR A 67 3.51 7.24 12.50
CA THR A 67 3.64 7.87 11.18
C THR A 67 5.11 8.19 10.83
N PRO A 68 5.90 8.86 11.68
CA PRO A 68 7.31 9.12 11.38
C PRO A 68 8.13 7.83 11.18
N LEU A 69 7.86 6.81 12.00
CA LEU A 69 8.52 5.51 11.90
C LEU A 69 8.21 4.81 10.57
N LEU A 70 6.94 4.75 10.19
CA LEU A 70 6.52 4.14 8.92
C LEU A 70 7.02 4.95 7.72
N THR A 71 7.09 6.28 7.81
CA THR A 71 7.71 7.11 6.77
C THR A 71 9.21 6.81 6.62
N GLU A 72 9.95 6.70 7.73
CA GLU A 72 11.38 6.30 7.70
C GLU A 72 11.54 4.93 7.03
N VAL A 73 10.72 3.95 7.43
CA VAL A 73 10.75 2.59 6.87
C VAL A 73 10.45 2.59 5.38
N THR A 74 9.35 3.22 4.96
CA THR A 74 8.88 3.20 3.55
C THR A 74 9.81 3.95 2.61
N ASN A 75 10.63 4.86 3.12
CA ASN A 75 11.67 5.55 2.36
C ASN A 75 12.96 4.75 2.20
N ASN A 76 13.20 3.77 3.09
CA ASN A 76 14.44 3.00 3.16
C ASN A 76 14.23 1.49 2.93
N LEU A 77 13.19 1.10 2.19
CA LEU A 77 12.95 -0.29 1.84
C LEU A 77 14.03 -0.83 0.90
N ASN A 78 14.36 -2.10 1.05
CA ASN A 78 15.24 -2.83 0.13
C ASN A 78 14.63 -4.19 -0.24
N ASN A 79 15.35 -4.97 -1.05
CA ASN A 79 14.91 -6.27 -1.55
C ASN A 79 14.58 -7.29 -0.45
N GLU A 80 15.18 -7.18 0.73
CA GLU A 80 14.99 -8.12 1.83
C GLU A 80 13.81 -7.70 2.74
N THR A 81 13.47 -6.40 2.77
CA THR A 81 12.53 -5.85 3.77
C THR A 81 11.15 -5.49 3.24
N TYR A 82 11.03 -5.15 1.95
CA TYR A 82 9.76 -4.67 1.38
C TYR A 82 8.59 -5.67 1.54
N SER A 83 8.90 -6.97 1.47
CA SER A 83 7.92 -8.06 1.58
C SER A 83 7.36 -8.21 3.00
N HIS A 84 8.19 -8.01 4.02
CA HIS A 84 7.81 -8.06 5.44
C HIS A 84 6.83 -6.94 5.77
N TRP A 85 7.12 -5.71 5.33
CA TRP A 85 6.23 -4.56 5.53
C TRP A 85 4.94 -4.66 4.70
N GLY A 86 5.01 -5.17 3.47
CA GLY A 86 3.80 -5.43 2.69
C GLY A 86 2.90 -6.49 3.35
N SER A 87 3.49 -7.51 3.97
CA SER A 87 2.77 -8.52 4.74
C SER A 87 2.20 -7.96 6.04
N CYS A 88 2.93 -7.07 6.73
CA CYS A 88 2.44 -6.33 7.89
C CYS A 88 1.19 -5.53 7.57
N PHE A 89 1.21 -4.66 6.55
CA PHE A 89 0.03 -3.87 6.17
C PHE A 89 -1.13 -4.77 5.74
N ARG A 90 -0.86 -5.82 4.96
CA ARG A 90 -1.88 -6.79 4.55
C ARG A 90 -2.55 -7.43 5.75
N TYR A 91 -1.76 -7.88 6.72
CA TYR A 91 -2.27 -8.48 7.95
C TYR A 91 -3.07 -7.49 8.80
N CYS A 92 -2.64 -6.23 8.87
CA CYS A 92 -3.36 -5.17 9.58
C CYS A 92 -4.78 -4.98 9.04
N LEU A 93 -4.91 -4.97 7.71
CA LEU A 93 -6.17 -4.71 7.01
C LEU A 93 -7.06 -5.96 6.86
N ASN A 94 -6.50 -7.17 7.03
CA ASN A 94 -7.25 -8.41 6.84
C ASN A 94 -8.35 -8.63 7.90
N ASP A 95 -9.54 -9.02 7.43
CA ASP A 95 -10.76 -9.23 8.25
C ASP A 95 -11.13 -8.05 9.15
N THR A 96 -10.89 -6.83 8.67
CA THR A 96 -11.21 -5.59 9.38
C THR A 96 -12.24 -4.75 8.63
N ASP A 97 -12.95 -3.87 9.33
CA ASP A 97 -13.83 -2.86 8.73
C ASP A 97 -12.95 -1.66 8.29
N PRO A 98 -12.96 -1.25 7.01
CA PRO A 98 -12.15 -0.13 6.52
C PRO A 98 -12.37 1.17 7.32
N ARG A 99 -13.59 1.41 7.83
CA ARG A 99 -13.93 2.63 8.58
C ARG A 99 -13.18 2.72 9.91
N ARG A 100 -12.89 1.57 10.52
CA ARG A 100 -12.12 1.48 11.77
C ARG A 100 -10.61 1.45 11.54
N MET A 101 -10.20 1.14 10.32
CA MET A 101 -8.80 1.09 9.89
C MET A 101 -8.47 2.29 8.99
N PHE A 102 -9.12 3.44 9.18
CA PHE A 102 -8.93 4.61 8.33
C PHE A 102 -7.49 5.15 8.39
N GLN A 103 -6.84 5.09 9.56
CA GLN A 103 -5.46 5.57 9.73
C GLN A 103 -4.44 4.80 8.87
N PRO A 104 -4.33 3.45 8.93
CA PRO A 104 -3.42 2.73 8.04
C PRO A 104 -3.82 2.84 6.58
N ILE A 105 -5.11 2.92 6.26
CA ILE A 105 -5.57 3.13 4.88
C ILE A 105 -5.11 4.49 4.35
N ASN A 106 -5.26 5.55 5.15
CA ASN A 106 -4.80 6.90 4.81
C ASN A 106 -3.29 6.93 4.64
N PHE A 107 -2.53 6.33 5.56
CA PHE A 107 -1.08 6.22 5.44
C PHE A 107 -0.66 5.49 4.15
N ILE A 108 -1.29 4.36 3.81
CA ILE A 108 -0.95 3.65 2.55
C ILE A 108 -1.36 4.49 1.33
N SER A 109 -2.44 5.25 1.42
CA SER A 109 -2.91 6.10 0.33
C SER A 109 -1.96 7.27 0.06
N THR A 110 -1.25 7.80 1.06
CA THR A 110 -0.23 8.85 0.85
C THR A 110 0.96 8.34 0.04
N LEU A 111 1.22 7.02 0.07
CA LEU A 111 2.29 6.40 -0.73
C LEU A 111 2.01 6.43 -2.24
N ILE A 112 0.74 6.61 -2.65
CA ILE A 112 0.33 6.66 -4.07
C ILE A 112 0.80 7.97 -4.72
N ASN A 113 0.71 9.09 -4.00
CA ASN A 113 0.96 10.43 -4.53
C ASN A 113 2.39 10.95 -4.22
N CYS A 114 3.28 10.08 -3.77
CA CYS A 114 4.59 10.52 -3.30
C CYS A 114 5.59 10.57 -4.46
N ASP A 115 5.82 11.77 -5.01
CA ASP A 115 6.84 12.03 -6.02
C ASP A 115 8.22 11.68 -5.46
N THR A 116 8.79 10.58 -5.93
CA THR A 116 10.12 10.14 -5.46
C THR A 116 11.14 10.48 -6.51
N VAL A 117 11.84 11.59 -6.31
CA VAL A 117 13.05 11.87 -7.06
C VAL A 117 14.14 10.93 -6.54
N GLY A 118 14.54 9.92 -7.32
CA GLY A 118 15.89 9.35 -7.21
C GLY A 118 16.06 7.84 -7.01
N ASN A 119 15.01 7.03 -6.79
CA ASN A 119 15.17 5.57 -6.80
C ASN A 119 13.90 4.81 -7.23
N THR A 120 13.94 4.29 -8.46
CA THR A 120 12.89 3.47 -9.07
C THR A 120 12.51 2.23 -8.25
N PHE A 121 13.46 1.65 -7.50
CA PHE A 121 13.16 0.50 -6.64
C PHE A 121 12.29 0.89 -5.45
N ASN A 122 12.59 2.03 -4.82
CA ASN A 122 11.81 2.51 -3.67
C ASN A 122 10.39 2.86 -4.10
N GLU A 123 10.25 3.49 -5.25
CA GLU A 123 8.94 3.78 -5.86
C GLU A 123 8.17 2.47 -6.11
N ALA A 124 8.79 1.47 -6.74
CA ALA A 124 8.15 0.17 -6.98
C ALA A 124 7.81 -0.58 -5.67
N SER A 125 8.62 -0.42 -4.64
CA SER A 125 8.38 -0.99 -3.30
C SER A 125 7.18 -0.34 -2.63
N ARG A 126 6.98 0.98 -2.77
CA ARG A 126 5.77 1.67 -2.29
C ARG A 126 4.52 1.19 -3.01
N TRP A 127 4.57 1.08 -4.34
CA TRP A 127 3.47 0.49 -5.11
C TRP A 127 3.19 -0.96 -4.68
N TYR A 128 4.21 -1.73 -4.31
CA TYR A 128 4.01 -3.04 -3.69
C TYR A 128 3.29 -2.95 -2.32
N LEU A 129 3.62 -1.97 -1.48
CA LEU A 129 2.89 -1.75 -0.23
C LEU A 129 1.42 -1.37 -0.46
N VAL A 130 1.14 -0.55 -1.49
CA VAL A 130 -0.24 -0.19 -1.89
C VAL A 130 -1.06 -1.44 -2.25
N GLN A 131 -0.44 -2.48 -2.81
CA GLN A 131 -1.13 -3.76 -3.07
C GLN A 131 -1.67 -4.43 -1.81
N SER A 132 -1.21 -4.08 -0.61
CA SER A 132 -1.79 -4.58 0.64
C SER A 132 -3.28 -4.23 0.79
N LEU A 133 -3.74 -3.13 0.19
CA LEU A 133 -5.15 -2.70 0.19
C LEU A 133 -6.09 -3.71 -0.48
N ARG A 134 -5.57 -4.65 -1.27
CA ARG A 134 -6.38 -5.69 -1.95
C ARG A 134 -7.28 -6.49 -1.00
N VAL A 135 -6.88 -6.66 0.26
CA VAL A 135 -7.67 -7.40 1.26
C VAL A 135 -8.97 -6.66 1.64
N LEU A 136 -9.04 -5.36 1.36
CA LEU A 136 -10.23 -4.56 1.56
C LEU A 136 -11.24 -4.74 0.41
N GLN A 137 -10.80 -5.24 -0.74
CA GLN A 137 -11.65 -5.61 -1.87
C GLN A 137 -12.60 -4.46 -2.27
N TRP A 138 -13.86 -4.78 -2.60
CA TRP A 138 -14.91 -3.87 -3.01
C TRP A 138 -15.29 -2.77 -1.99
N ARG A 139 -14.73 -2.80 -0.77
CA ARG A 139 -15.14 -1.93 0.34
C ARG A 139 -14.49 -0.54 0.33
N ILE A 140 -13.55 -0.29 -0.58
CA ILE A 140 -12.82 0.99 -0.71
C ILE A 140 -12.83 1.54 -2.15
N PRO A 141 -14.01 1.71 -2.78
CA PRO A 141 -14.13 2.09 -4.19
C PRO A 141 -13.38 3.39 -4.54
N SER A 142 -13.47 4.41 -3.68
CA SER A 142 -12.82 5.71 -3.91
C SER A 142 -11.29 5.59 -3.99
N ILE A 143 -10.71 4.68 -3.21
CA ILE A 143 -9.26 4.45 -3.22
C ILE A 143 -8.86 3.68 -4.47
N TRP A 144 -9.66 2.72 -4.93
CA TRP A 144 -9.42 2.05 -6.21
C TRP A 144 -9.46 3.01 -7.39
N TYR A 145 -10.34 4.01 -7.35
CA TYR A 145 -10.36 5.07 -8.35
C TYR A 145 -9.10 5.94 -8.31
N LEU A 146 -8.67 6.36 -7.11
CA LEU A 146 -7.39 7.08 -6.95
C LEU A 146 -6.20 6.26 -7.50
N ILE A 147 -6.12 4.98 -7.15
CA ILE A 147 -5.08 4.07 -7.64
C ILE A 147 -5.12 3.99 -9.17
N TYR A 148 -6.30 3.83 -9.76
CA TYR A 148 -6.48 3.77 -11.22
C TYR A 148 -6.00 5.05 -11.91
N GLU A 149 -6.41 6.22 -11.42
CA GLU A 149 -6.06 7.52 -11.99
C GLU A 149 -4.55 7.78 -11.98
N GLN A 150 -3.83 7.30 -10.96
CA GLN A 150 -2.38 7.44 -10.88
C GLN A 150 -1.66 6.34 -11.68
N ALA A 151 -2.15 5.11 -11.61
CA ALA A 151 -1.57 3.95 -12.29
C ALA A 151 -1.59 4.08 -13.82
N LYS A 152 -2.65 4.68 -14.39
CA LYS A 152 -2.78 4.84 -15.86
C LYS A 152 -1.73 5.78 -16.47
N GLU A 153 -1.24 6.75 -15.70
CA GLU A 153 -0.19 7.69 -16.16
C GLU A 153 1.20 7.05 -16.13
N LEU A 154 1.38 5.98 -15.35
CA LEU A 154 2.66 5.30 -15.16
C LEU A 154 2.82 4.02 -16.01
N LEU A 155 1.91 3.77 -16.97
CA LEU A 155 1.96 2.58 -17.83
C LEU A 155 3.24 2.51 -18.68
N ASP A 156 3.72 3.65 -19.15
CA ASP A 156 4.90 3.76 -20.02
C ASP A 156 6.21 3.90 -19.22
N HIS A 157 6.17 3.63 -17.91
CA HIS A 157 7.33 3.76 -17.03
C HIS A 157 8.50 2.85 -17.48
N PRO A 158 9.76 3.34 -17.54
CA PRO A 158 10.89 2.60 -18.11
C PRO A 158 11.24 1.29 -17.39
N SER A 159 11.08 1.25 -16.06
CA SER A 159 11.36 0.05 -15.27
C SER A 159 10.29 -1.03 -15.41
N LYS A 160 10.73 -2.25 -15.77
CA LYS A 160 9.89 -3.45 -15.82
C LYS A 160 9.22 -3.73 -14.47
N LEU A 161 9.97 -3.62 -13.37
CA LEU A 161 9.46 -3.88 -12.02
C LEU A 161 8.28 -2.97 -11.70
N MET A 162 8.39 -1.68 -12.06
CA MET A 162 7.32 -0.72 -11.85
C MET A 162 6.05 -1.12 -12.63
N ARG A 163 6.20 -1.43 -13.93
CA ARG A 163 5.09 -1.85 -14.78
C ARG A 163 4.39 -3.11 -14.25
N GLU A 164 5.13 -4.08 -13.71
CA GLU A 164 4.55 -5.27 -13.07
C GLU A 164 3.71 -4.92 -11.82
N ARG A 165 4.21 -3.99 -10.98
CA ARG A 165 3.48 -3.55 -9.78
C ARG A 165 2.20 -2.80 -10.14
N ILE A 166 2.27 -1.93 -11.14
CA ILE A 166 1.14 -1.16 -11.67
C ILE A 166 0.10 -2.10 -12.29
N ALA A 167 0.52 -3.02 -13.17
CA ALA A 167 -0.36 -3.97 -13.82
C ALA A 167 -1.12 -4.84 -12.80
N THR A 168 -0.44 -5.27 -11.74
CA THR A 168 -1.08 -6.02 -10.64
C THR A 168 -2.18 -5.19 -9.97
N LEU A 169 -1.94 -3.90 -9.69
CA LEU A 169 -2.92 -3.03 -9.06
C LEU A 169 -4.11 -2.70 -9.95
N LEU A 170 -3.87 -2.44 -11.25
CA LEU A 170 -4.93 -2.23 -12.23
C LEU A 170 -5.81 -3.48 -12.35
N SER A 171 -5.21 -4.67 -12.40
CA SER A 171 -5.99 -5.91 -12.42
C SER A 171 -6.90 -6.04 -11.19
N ILE A 172 -6.39 -5.68 -10.01
CA ILE A 172 -7.17 -5.73 -8.76
C ILE A 172 -8.28 -4.66 -8.75
N SER A 173 -8.01 -3.45 -9.24
CA SER A 173 -9.00 -2.36 -9.25
C SER A 173 -10.19 -2.68 -10.15
N PHE A 174 -9.95 -3.34 -11.29
CA PHE A 174 -11.00 -3.79 -12.20
C PHE A 174 -11.72 -5.07 -11.76
N ALA A 175 -11.17 -5.85 -10.82
CA ALA A 175 -11.76 -7.13 -10.41
C ALA A 175 -13.20 -7.00 -9.86
N PHE A 176 -13.57 -5.80 -9.42
CA PHE A 176 -14.88 -5.45 -8.86
C PHE A 176 -15.77 -4.64 -9.82
N ASP A 177 -15.31 -4.35 -11.03
CA ASP A 177 -16.14 -3.79 -12.10
C ASP A 177 -17.06 -4.88 -12.66
N ARG A 178 -18.11 -5.18 -11.90
CA ARG A 178 -19.11 -6.18 -12.27
C ARG A 178 -20.48 -5.55 -12.31
N THR A 179 -21.21 -5.78 -13.39
CA THR A 179 -22.64 -5.49 -13.46
C THR A 179 -23.37 -6.51 -12.59
N PHE A 180 -23.87 -6.08 -11.43
CA PHE A 180 -24.78 -6.91 -10.64
C PHE A 180 -26.18 -6.90 -11.28
N PHE A 181 -26.97 -7.95 -11.03
CA PHE A 181 -28.38 -8.00 -11.40
C PHE A 181 -29.07 -6.71 -10.92
N ASN A 182 -29.83 -6.06 -11.81
CA ASN A 182 -30.49 -4.74 -11.67
C ASN A 182 -29.65 -3.49 -12.02
N GLY A 183 -28.46 -3.62 -12.61
CA GLY A 183 -27.81 -2.50 -13.30
C GLY A 183 -27.32 -1.36 -12.38
N ALA A 184 -27.19 -1.61 -11.07
CA ALA A 184 -26.56 -0.65 -10.17
C ALA A 184 -25.10 -0.45 -10.60
N SER A 185 -24.79 0.75 -11.11
CA SER A 185 -23.44 1.12 -11.51
C SER A 185 -22.52 1.09 -10.30
N VAL A 186 -21.42 0.37 -10.43
CA VAL A 186 -20.44 0.19 -9.38
C VAL A 186 -19.51 1.42 -9.37
N ARG A 187 -19.22 1.97 -8.19
CA ARG A 187 -18.27 3.10 -8.01
C ARG A 187 -16.79 2.72 -8.21
N HIS A 188 -16.51 1.63 -8.93
CA HIS A 188 -15.16 1.12 -9.18
C HIS A 188 -14.68 1.55 -10.58
N PRO A 189 -13.35 1.55 -10.83
CA PRO A 189 -12.81 1.83 -12.16
C PRO A 189 -13.40 0.92 -13.23
N ASN A 190 -13.80 1.49 -14.37
CA ASN A 190 -14.43 0.73 -15.44
C ASN A 190 -13.39 0.18 -16.44
N ILE A 191 -13.37 -1.14 -16.63
CA ILE A 191 -12.40 -1.80 -17.50
C ILE A 191 -12.62 -1.49 -18.98
N HIS A 192 -13.88 -1.36 -19.41
CA HIS A 192 -14.19 -1.04 -20.81
C HIS A 192 -13.66 0.34 -21.20
N HIS A 193 -13.83 1.33 -20.32
CA HIS A 193 -13.27 2.66 -20.50
C HIS A 193 -11.74 2.61 -20.63
N PHE A 194 -11.06 1.87 -19.74
CA PHE A 194 -9.61 1.70 -19.80
C PHE A 194 -9.14 1.03 -21.10
N VAL A 195 -9.80 -0.05 -21.53
CA VAL A 195 -9.45 -0.77 -22.76
C VAL A 195 -9.63 0.12 -23.99
N ASN A 196 -10.69 0.93 -24.04
CA ASN A 196 -10.92 1.87 -25.15
C ASN A 196 -9.82 2.95 -25.19
N MET A 197 -9.46 3.53 -24.04
CA MET A 197 -8.35 4.48 -23.93
C MET A 197 -7.03 3.86 -24.43
N MET A 198 -6.72 2.62 -24.02
CA MET A 198 -5.51 1.93 -24.48
C MET A 198 -5.53 1.63 -25.97
N ARG A 199 -6.69 1.27 -26.53
CA ARG A 199 -6.86 1.06 -27.97
C ARG A 199 -6.51 2.32 -28.77
N GLU A 200 -7.00 3.48 -28.34
CA GLU A 200 -6.68 4.76 -28.99
C GLU A 200 -5.18 5.08 -28.95
N LYS A 201 -4.54 4.92 -27.77
CA LYS A 201 -3.08 5.11 -27.62
C LYS A 201 -2.28 4.16 -28.54
N LEU A 202 -2.71 2.90 -28.66
CA LEU A 202 -2.05 1.92 -29.51
C LEU A 202 -2.21 2.23 -31.00
N HIS A 203 -3.39 2.67 -31.45
CA HIS A 203 -3.58 3.10 -32.83
C HIS A 203 -2.66 4.27 -33.20
N GLN A 204 -2.56 5.28 -32.33
CA GLN A 204 -1.64 6.40 -32.53
C GLN A 204 -0.17 5.94 -32.62
N ALA A 205 0.23 5.00 -31.78
CA ALA A 205 1.60 4.47 -31.80
C ALA A 205 1.92 3.68 -33.09
N ILE A 206 0.96 2.89 -33.60
CA ILE A 206 1.09 2.15 -34.87
C ILE A 206 1.23 3.13 -36.04
N GLU A 207 0.39 4.15 -36.14
CA GLU A 207 0.48 5.16 -37.21
C GLU A 207 1.83 5.89 -37.20
N ILE A 208 2.37 6.19 -36.02
CA ILE A 208 3.70 6.81 -35.89
C ILE A 208 4.80 5.86 -36.36
N TYR A 209 4.69 4.57 -36.03
CA TYR A 209 5.67 3.56 -36.45
C TYR A 209 5.68 3.38 -37.97
N GLU A 210 4.51 3.29 -38.59
CA GLU A 210 4.35 3.13 -40.05
C GLU A 210 4.84 4.35 -40.85
N ARG A 211 4.84 5.54 -40.24
CA ARG A 211 5.34 6.78 -40.87
C ARG A 211 6.85 7.00 -40.76
N LYS A 212 7.60 6.15 -40.03
CA LYS A 212 9.06 6.29 -39.96
C LYS A 212 9.71 5.79 -41.25
N PRO A 213 10.46 6.64 -41.99
CA PRO A 213 11.23 6.16 -43.13
C PRO A 213 12.33 5.20 -42.67
N LEU A 214 12.61 4.19 -43.51
CA LEU A 214 13.66 3.17 -43.35
C LEU A 214 15.05 3.80 -43.11
#